data_AF-A0A7W1TQ95-F1
#
_entry.id   AF-A0A7W1TQ95-F1
#
_cell.length_a   1.000
_cell.length_b   1.000
_cell.length_c   1.000
_cell.angle_alpha   90.00
_cell.angle_beta   90.00
_cell.angle_gamma   90.00
#
_symmetry.space_group_name_H-M   'P 1'
#
loop_
_entity.id
_entity.type
_entity.pdbx_description
1 polymer ?
#
loop_
_entity_poly.entity_id
_entity_poly.type
_entity_poly.pdbx_seq_one_letter_code
_entity_poly.pdbx_strand_id
1 'polypeptide(L)'
;MAFLRKLFGGGQQASNDAGLYLFVKCNNCGAPVRVRVNPSSELAADYGDTEAEGYTLTKEIMDDRCFRVMRAQLAFDKNRRETGRTIEGGTFITAEEYDALKAPQP
;
A
#
# COMPACT_ATOMS: atom_id res chain seq x y z
N MET A 1 35.99 -4.26 -16.51
CA MET A 1 34.87 -5.06 -15.97
C MET A 1 34.22 -4.30 -14.79
N ALA A 2 33.47 -3.23 -15.05
CA ALA A 2 32.86 -2.38 -14.01
C ALA A 2 31.33 -2.25 -14.17
N PHE A 3 30.71 -3.18 -14.91
CA PHE A 3 29.32 -3.07 -15.35
C PHE A 3 28.33 -3.84 -14.46
N LEU A 4 28.80 -4.68 -13.53
CA LEU A 4 27.94 -5.52 -12.69
C LEU A 4 27.69 -4.95 -11.28
N ARG A 5 28.29 -3.80 -10.93
CA ARG A 5 28.10 -3.16 -9.61
C ARG A 5 26.87 -2.26 -9.51
N LYS A 6 26.09 -2.11 -10.59
CA LYS A 6 24.94 -1.19 -10.64
C LYS A 6 23.57 -1.87 -10.51
N LEU A 7 23.52 -3.19 -10.29
CA LEU A 7 22.26 -3.94 -10.18
C LEU A 7 21.80 -4.25 -8.75
N PHE A 8 22.55 -3.84 -7.72
CA PHE A 8 22.15 -4.01 -6.30
C PHE A 8 22.40 -2.78 -5.44
N GLY A 9 22.42 -1.59 -6.08
CA GLY A 9 22.71 -0.30 -5.44
C GLY A 9 21.51 0.64 -5.39
N GLY A 10 20.30 0.10 -5.29
CA GLY A 10 19.11 0.88 -4.96
C GLY A 10 18.98 0.96 -3.45
N GLY A 11 19.91 1.64 -2.79
CA GLY A 11 19.68 2.07 -1.42
C GLY A 11 18.51 3.04 -1.47
N GLN A 12 17.30 2.53 -1.24
CA GLN A 12 16.14 3.35 -0.94
C GLN A 12 16.60 4.19 0.24
N GLN A 13 16.91 5.46 -0.04
CA GLN A 13 17.11 6.45 1.00
C GLN A 13 15.80 6.40 1.78
N ALA A 14 15.85 5.75 2.94
CA ALA A 14 14.69 5.62 3.80
C ALA A 14 14.31 7.05 4.13
N SER A 15 13.33 7.57 3.39
CA SER A 15 12.60 8.75 3.80
C SER A 15 12.20 8.43 5.24
N ASN A 16 12.52 9.33 6.18
CA ASN A 16 12.09 9.26 7.60
C ASN A 16 10.56 9.29 7.77
N ASP A 17 9.86 8.93 6.72
CA ASP A 17 8.46 8.80 6.61
C ASP A 17 8.06 7.37 7.00
N ALA A 18 7.67 7.21 8.26
CA ALA A 18 7.16 5.94 8.81
C ALA A 18 5.77 5.54 8.28
N GLY A 19 5.30 6.16 7.19
CA GLY A 19 4.02 5.83 6.57
C GLY A 19 4.04 4.52 5.78
N LEU A 20 2.94 3.77 5.87
CA LEU A 20 2.66 2.63 5.01
C LEU A 20 2.07 3.15 3.69
N TYR A 21 2.59 2.67 2.56
CA TYR A 21 2.08 3.02 1.24
C TYR A 21 1.38 1.82 0.59
N LEU A 22 0.12 2.01 0.20
CA LEU A 22 -0.63 1.05 -0.60
C LEU A 22 -0.62 1.52 -2.06
N PHE A 23 -0.27 0.63 -2.96
CA PHE A 23 -0.36 0.85 -4.40
C PHE A 23 -1.42 -0.07 -4.96
N VAL A 24 -2.39 0.51 -5.66
CA VAL A 24 -3.58 -0.19 -6.13
C VAL A 24 -3.84 0.17 -7.58
N LYS A 25 -4.17 -0.83 -8.41
CA LYS A 25 -4.74 -0.63 -9.74
C LYS A 25 -6.25 -0.87 -9.69
N CYS A 26 -7.03 0.06 -10.23
CA CYS A 26 -8.47 -0.12 -10.40
C CYS A 26 -8.77 -1.24 -11.40
N ASN A 27 -9.60 -2.22 -11.04
CA ASN A 27 -9.94 -3.33 -11.93
C ASN A 27 -10.88 -2.90 -13.08
N ASN A 28 -11.52 -1.73 -12.97
CA ASN A 28 -12.41 -1.22 -14.00
C ASN A 28 -11.69 -0.38 -15.07
N CYS A 29 -10.96 0.66 -14.67
CA CYS A 29 -10.35 1.61 -15.61
C CYS A 29 -8.81 1.50 -15.70
N GLY A 30 -8.20 0.62 -14.90
CA GLY A 30 -6.75 0.43 -14.85
C GLY A 30 -5.96 1.59 -14.23
N ALA A 31 -6.63 2.60 -13.66
CA ALA A 31 -5.93 3.73 -13.02
C ALA A 31 -5.11 3.25 -11.81
N PRO A 32 -3.82 3.62 -11.73
CA PRO A 32 -3.00 3.37 -10.56
C PRO A 32 -3.23 4.46 -9.50
N VAL A 33 -3.41 4.06 -8.25
CA VAL A 33 -3.61 4.94 -7.08
C VAL A 33 -2.57 4.61 -6.02
N ARG A 34 -1.92 5.65 -5.48
CA ARG A 34 -1.03 5.55 -4.32
C ARG A 34 -1.74 6.13 -3.10
N VAL A 35 -1.88 5.34 -2.05
CA VAL A 35 -2.50 5.73 -0.79
C VAL A 35 -1.47 5.69 0.31
N ARG A 36 -1.36 6.80 1.04
CA ARG A 36 -0.58 6.88 2.26
C ARG A 36 -1.46 6.50 3.45
N VAL A 37 -0.93 5.67 4.33
CA VAL A 37 -1.51 5.28 5.60
C VAL A 37 -0.51 5.62 6.71
N ASN A 38 -0.96 6.26 7.77
CA ASN A 38 -0.20 6.44 9.00
C ASN A 38 -0.56 5.33 10.01
N PRO A 39 0.32 4.33 10.22
CA PRO A 39 -0.01 3.20 11.08
C PRO A 39 -0.26 3.58 12.55
N SER A 40 0.24 4.74 13.01
CA SER A 40 0.06 5.19 14.40
C SER A 40 -1.35 5.71 14.68
N SER A 41 -2.05 6.21 13.65
CA SER A 41 -3.33 6.91 13.81
C SER A 41 -4.48 6.29 13.02
N GLU A 42 -4.20 5.52 11.96
CA GLU A 42 -5.23 4.98 11.07
C GLU A 42 -5.61 3.52 11.34
N LEU A 43 -4.78 2.78 12.07
CA LEU A 43 -5.09 1.39 12.42
C LEU A 43 -6.08 1.33 13.58
N ALA A 44 -7.16 0.58 13.41
CA ALA A 44 -8.09 0.24 14.47
C ALA A 44 -7.52 -0.90 15.30
N ALA A 45 -7.52 -0.78 16.63
CA ALA A 45 -7.09 -1.85 17.52
C ALA A 45 -8.19 -2.92 17.64
N ASP A 46 -7.79 -4.18 17.48
CA ASP A 46 -8.65 -5.32 17.75
C ASP A 46 -8.39 -5.75 19.20
N TYR A 47 -9.33 -5.45 20.10
CA TYR A 47 -9.18 -5.70 21.54
C TYR A 47 -9.62 -7.12 21.90
N GLY A 48 -8.76 -7.83 22.64
CA GLY A 48 -9.14 -9.00 23.42
C GLY A 48 -9.65 -8.60 24.80
N ASP A 49 -9.44 -9.44 25.80
CA ASP A 49 -9.97 -9.21 27.15
C ASP A 49 -9.29 -8.05 27.91
N THR A 50 -8.03 -7.74 27.61
CA THR A 50 -7.22 -6.78 28.40
C THR A 50 -6.37 -5.82 27.56
N GLU A 51 -5.93 -6.23 26.38
CA GLU A 51 -5.07 -5.45 25.50
C GLU A 51 -5.43 -5.66 24.02
N ALA A 52 -4.83 -4.85 23.15
CA ALA A 52 -4.96 -5.03 21.71
C ALA A 52 -4.20 -6.29 21.28
N GLU A 53 -4.89 -7.24 20.66
CA GLU A 53 -4.31 -8.49 20.14
C GLU A 53 -3.76 -8.32 18.71
N GLY A 54 -4.28 -7.33 17.98
CA GLY A 54 -3.90 -7.00 16.63
C GLY A 54 -4.46 -5.65 16.22
N TYR A 55 -4.32 -5.36 14.93
CA TYR A 55 -4.94 -4.18 14.35
C TYR A 55 -5.52 -4.47 12.97
N THR A 56 -6.56 -3.72 12.62
CA THR A 56 -7.20 -3.74 11.31
C THR A 56 -7.16 -2.37 10.66
N LEU A 57 -7.09 -2.34 9.33
CA LEU A 57 -7.29 -1.16 8.51
C LEU A 57 -8.37 -1.45 7.48
N THR A 58 -9.40 -0.61 7.44
CA THR A 58 -10.34 -0.53 6.32
C THR A 58 -10.13 0.78 5.60
N LYS A 59 -9.75 0.73 4.32
CA LYS A 59 -9.47 1.91 3.50
C LYS A 59 -10.34 1.89 2.26
N GLU A 60 -11.18 2.91 2.12
CA GLU A 60 -11.86 3.21 0.85
C GLU A 60 -10.94 4.04 -0.04
N ILE A 61 -10.79 3.61 -1.28
CA ILE A 61 -9.84 4.17 -2.25
C ILE A 61 -10.61 4.51 -3.51
N MET A 62 -10.38 5.71 -4.05
CA MET A 62 -11.03 6.19 -5.27
C MET A 62 -9.96 6.70 -6.24
N ASP A 63 -10.10 6.37 -7.52
CA ASP A 63 -9.24 6.88 -8.58
C ASP A 63 -9.75 8.23 -9.15
N ASP A 64 -8.94 8.85 -10.00
CA ASP A 64 -9.21 10.13 -10.67
C ASP A 64 -9.85 9.97 -12.07
N ARG A 65 -10.24 8.75 -12.47
CA ARG A 65 -10.75 8.47 -13.82
C ARG A 65 -12.21 8.04 -13.85
N CYS A 66 -12.55 7.00 -13.10
CA CYS A 66 -13.88 6.38 -13.09
C CYS A 66 -14.58 6.48 -11.74
N PHE A 67 -13.90 6.97 -10.69
CA PHE A 67 -14.45 7.28 -9.38
C PHE A 67 -15.21 6.13 -8.70
N ARG A 68 -14.88 4.88 -9.05
CA ARG A 68 -15.41 3.70 -8.36
C ARG A 68 -14.63 3.47 -7.08
N VAL A 69 -15.35 3.18 -5.99
CA VAL A 69 -14.74 2.85 -4.70
C VAL A 69 -14.15 1.45 -4.76
N MET A 70 -12.87 1.35 -4.41
CA MET A 70 -12.17 0.11 -4.09
C MET A 70 -12.04 0.02 -2.57
N ARG A 71 -12.17 -1.17 -1.99
CA ARG A 71 -12.09 -1.37 -0.54
C ARG A 71 -10.94 -2.27 -0.19
N ALA A 72 -9.92 -1.72 0.46
CA ALA A 72 -8.79 -2.48 0.98
C ALA A 72 -9.03 -2.81 2.46
N GLN A 73 -8.80 -4.06 2.83
CA GLN A 73 -8.81 -4.53 4.22
C GLN A 73 -7.44 -5.14 4.52
N LEU A 74 -6.78 -4.65 5.57
CA LEU A 74 -5.47 -5.15 6.01
C LEU A 74 -5.56 -5.56 7.48
N ALA A 75 -4.88 -6.65 7.80
CA ALA A 75 -4.70 -7.15 9.16
C ALA A 75 -3.23 -7.00 9.57
N PHE A 76 -3.02 -6.70 10.85
CA PHE A 76 -1.70 -6.49 11.45
C PHE A 76 -1.61 -7.23 12.77
N ASP A 77 -0.41 -7.67 13.13
CA ASP A 77 -0.12 -8.21 14.45
C ASP A 77 -0.04 -7.10 15.52
N LYS A 78 0.10 -7.50 16.80
CA LYS A 78 0.26 -6.58 17.93
C LYS A 78 1.43 -5.57 17.80
N ASN A 79 2.42 -5.87 16.96
CA ASN A 79 3.56 -4.99 16.68
C ASN A 79 3.32 -4.12 15.43
N ARG A 80 2.08 -4.05 14.93
CA ARG A 80 1.67 -3.33 13.72
C ARG A 80 2.40 -3.80 12.46
N ARG A 81 2.82 -5.07 12.42
CA ARG A 81 3.37 -5.69 11.21
C ARG A 81 2.22 -6.34 10.45
N GLU A 82 2.13 -6.08 9.15
CA GLU A 82 1.05 -6.61 8.32
C GLU A 82 1.13 -8.14 8.25
N THR A 83 -0.01 -8.80 8.46
CA THR A 83 -0.17 -10.26 8.42
C THR A 83 -1.08 -10.72 7.28
N GLY A 84 -1.88 -9.82 6.71
CA GLY A 84 -2.73 -10.13 5.57
C GLY A 84 -3.34 -8.88 4.93
N ARG A 85 -3.68 -9.00 3.64
CA ARG A 85 -4.38 -7.96 2.89
C ARG A 85 -5.36 -8.56 1.89
N THR A 86 -6.48 -7.88 1.68
CA THR A 86 -7.44 -8.15 0.62
C THR A 86 -7.94 -6.83 0.02
N ILE A 87 -8.43 -6.88 -1.22
CA ILE A 87 -9.01 -5.71 -1.87
C ILE A 87 -10.16 -6.09 -2.79
N GLU A 88 -11.25 -5.34 -2.70
CA GLU A 88 -12.40 -5.40 -3.60
C GLU A 88 -12.32 -4.29 -4.64
N GLY A 89 -12.66 -4.60 -5.90
CA GLY A 89 -12.72 -3.63 -7.00
C GLY A 89 -11.35 -3.15 -7.52
N GLY A 90 -10.26 -3.57 -6.90
CA GLY A 90 -8.90 -3.24 -7.29
C GLY A 90 -7.96 -4.45 -7.20
N THR A 91 -6.69 -4.21 -7.48
CA THR A 91 -5.60 -5.18 -7.34
C THR A 91 -4.42 -4.45 -6.71
N PHE A 92 -3.82 -5.02 -5.66
CA PHE A 92 -2.56 -4.50 -5.13
C PHE A 92 -1.44 -4.69 -6.17
N ILE A 93 -0.64 -3.66 -6.35
CA ILE A 93 0.52 -3.66 -7.24
C ILE A 93 1.77 -3.20 -6.46
N THR A 94 2.95 -3.36 -7.04
CA THR A 94 4.18 -2.83 -6.44
C THR A 94 4.34 -1.33 -6.71
N ALA A 95 5.29 -0.69 -6.03
CA ALA A 95 5.65 0.70 -6.30
C ALA A 95 6.19 0.87 -7.74
N GLU A 96 6.97 -0.10 -8.20
CA GLU A 96 7.55 -0.12 -9.55
C GLU A 96 6.45 -0.25 -10.62
N GLU A 97 5.46 -1.13 -10.39
CA GLU A 97 4.29 -1.26 -11.27
C GLU A 97 3.45 0.04 -11.29
N TYR A 98 3.27 0.68 -10.13
CA TYR A 98 2.58 1.97 -10.05
C TYR A 98 3.30 3.05 -10.87
N ASP A 99 4.61 3.18 -10.71
CA ASP A 99 5.41 4.18 -11.44
C ASP A 99 5.39 3.90 -12.95
N ALA A 100 5.46 2.64 -13.36
CA ALA A 100 5.34 2.24 -14.77
C ALA A 100 3.97 2.62 -15.37
N LEU A 101 2.89 2.48 -14.60
CA LEU A 101 1.53 2.86 -15.03
C LEU A 101 1.27 4.37 -15.00
N LYS A 102 2.01 5.14 -14.18
CA LYS A 102 1.92 6.61 -14.10
C LYS A 102 2.76 7.33 -15.13
N ALA A 103 3.80 6.69 -15.67
CA ALA A 103 4.64 7.30 -16.70
C ALA A 103 3.79 7.71 -17.92
N PRO A 104 3.97 8.93 -18.46
CA PRO A 104 3.31 9.32 -19.71
C PRO A 104 3.73 8.36 -20.81
N GLN A 105 2.77 7.77 -21.52
CA GLN A 105 3.08 6.98 -22.71
C GLN A 105 3.62 7.93 -23.79
N PRO A 106 4.70 7.55 -24.50
CA PRO A 106 5.31 8.37 -25.54
C PRO A 106 4.37 8.63 -26.72
#